data_AF-A0A653DFR9-F1
#
_entry.id   AF-A0A653DFR9-F1
#
_cell.length_a   1.000
_cell.length_b   1.000
_cell.length_c   1.000
_cell.angle_alpha   90.00
_cell.angle_beta   90.00
_cell.angle_gamma   90.00
#
_symmetry.space_group_name_H-M   'P 1'
#
loop_
_entity.id
_entity.type
_entity.pdbx_description
1 polymer ?
#
loop_
_entity_poly.entity_id
_entity_poly.type
_entity_poly.pdbx_seq_one_letter_code
_entity_poly.pdbx_strand_id
1 'polypeptide(L)'
;MECFMKILAYGFLMHPGAYLRNGWNLLDFTIVVIGLISGVLTNLTKDTFDVKALRAFRVLRPLRLVSGVPSLQVVLNSILRAMVPLLHIALLVLFVIIIYAIIGLELFSGKMHMSCYNNKSGQWMDNPHPCGRDGVGFNCSQYGEEMICKDGWKGPNDGITNFDNFGLSMLTVFQCITLEGWTDVLYNIQDALGRTWQWSYFVSMVILGAFFVMNLILGVLSG
;
A
#
# COMPACT_ATOMS: atom_id res chain seq x y z
N MET A 1 25.77 7.73 -26.09
CA MET A 1 26.90 7.17 -26.85
C MET A 1 27.10 5.69 -26.54
N GLU A 2 27.28 5.29 -25.28
CA GLU A 2 27.48 3.88 -24.90
C GLU A 2 26.40 2.90 -25.41
N CYS A 3 25.12 3.22 -25.20
CA CYS A 3 24.00 2.41 -25.68
C CYS A 3 24.00 2.26 -27.22
N PHE A 4 24.27 3.35 -27.94
CA PHE A 4 24.32 3.36 -29.40
C PHE A 4 25.48 2.51 -29.94
N MET A 5 26.65 2.57 -29.29
CA MET A 5 27.80 1.74 -29.64
C MET A 5 27.54 0.25 -29.38
N LYS A 6 26.87 -0.10 -28.28
CA LYS A 6 26.50 -1.50 -27.98
C LYS A 6 25.45 -2.05 -28.95
N ILE A 7 24.49 -1.23 -29.40
CA ILE A 7 23.48 -1.64 -30.39
C ILE A 7 24.13 -1.95 -31.75
N LEU A 8 25.10 -1.14 -32.18
CA LEU A 8 25.84 -1.36 -33.43
C LEU A 8 26.78 -2.58 -33.33
N ALA A 9 27.40 -2.83 -32.18
CA ALA A 9 28.34 -3.93 -31.98
C ALA A 9 27.66 -5.31 -31.82
N TYR A 10 26.54 -5.40 -31.11
CA TYR A 10 25.87 -6.67 -30.81
C TYR A 10 24.68 -6.99 -31.74
N GLY A 11 24.22 -6.02 -32.53
CA GLY A 11 22.99 -6.12 -33.30
C GLY A 11 21.74 -5.93 -32.44
N PHE A 12 20.68 -5.36 -33.05
CA PHE A 12 19.49 -4.91 -32.33
C PHE A 12 18.60 -6.08 -31.84
N LEU A 13 18.31 -7.08 -32.69
CA LEU A 13 17.31 -8.10 -32.37
C LEU A 13 17.56 -9.52 -32.92
N MET A 14 18.22 -9.70 -34.07
CA MET A 14 18.22 -11.00 -34.79
C MET A 14 19.36 -11.97 -34.45
N HIS A 15 20.35 -11.59 -33.63
CA HIS A 15 21.47 -12.48 -33.27
C HIS A 15 21.30 -13.13 -31.88
N PRO A 16 21.85 -14.35 -31.65
CA PRO A 16 21.78 -15.03 -30.35
C PRO A 16 22.40 -14.24 -29.18
N GLY A 17 23.32 -13.32 -29.50
CA GLY A 17 23.94 -12.36 -28.57
C GLY A 17 23.41 -10.92 -28.68
N ALA A 18 22.22 -10.72 -29.26
CA ALA A 18 21.65 -9.40 -29.49
C ALA A 18 21.47 -8.60 -28.19
N TYR A 19 21.65 -7.29 -28.31
CA TYR A 19 21.71 -6.35 -27.18
C TYR A 19 20.49 -6.43 -26.25
N LEU A 20 19.28 -6.58 -26.80
CA LEU A 20 18.03 -6.61 -26.04
C LEU A 20 17.76 -7.94 -25.30
N ARG A 21 18.51 -9.01 -25.60
CA ARG A 21 18.34 -10.32 -24.93
C ARG A 21 19.03 -10.37 -23.56
N ASN A 22 19.97 -9.46 -23.30
CA ASN A 22 20.57 -9.27 -21.97
C ASN A 22 19.69 -8.31 -21.14
N GLY A 23 19.12 -8.80 -20.04
CA GLY A 23 18.22 -8.01 -19.17
C GLY A 23 18.83 -6.71 -18.64
N TRP A 24 20.14 -6.69 -18.40
CA TRP A 24 20.84 -5.49 -17.92
C TRP A 24 21.02 -4.43 -19.02
N ASN A 25 21.18 -4.87 -20.27
CA ASN A 25 21.25 -3.97 -21.43
C ASN A 25 19.86 -3.43 -21.79
N LEU A 26 18.80 -4.24 -21.63
CA LEU A 26 17.42 -3.81 -21.80
C LEU A 26 17.03 -2.72 -20.78
N LEU A 27 17.46 -2.88 -19.52
CA LEU A 27 17.27 -1.86 -18.48
C LEU A 27 17.97 -0.56 -18.85
N ASP A 28 19.24 -0.61 -19.28
CA ASP A 28 19.97 0.58 -19.69
C ASP A 28 19.33 1.29 -20.90
N PHE A 29 18.95 0.53 -21.93
CA PHE A 29 18.19 1.01 -23.09
C PHE A 29 16.91 1.73 -22.67
N THR A 30 16.14 1.13 -21.77
CA THR A 30 14.87 1.69 -21.27
C THR A 30 15.08 3.03 -20.58
N ILE A 31 16.13 3.16 -19.75
CA ILE A 31 16.48 4.43 -19.08
C ILE A 31 16.93 5.49 -20.12
N VAL A 32 17.67 5.11 -21.16
CA VAL A 32 18.06 6.03 -22.25
C VAL A 32 16.81 6.53 -22.99
N VAL A 33 15.91 5.63 -23.37
CA VAL A 33 14.69 5.95 -24.11
C VAL A 33 13.77 6.86 -23.30
N ILE A 34 13.50 6.55 -22.03
CA ILE A 34 12.68 7.40 -21.15
C ILE A 34 13.32 8.80 -20.99
N GLY A 35 14.64 8.86 -20.85
CA GLY A 35 15.38 10.12 -20.76
C GLY A 35 15.29 10.96 -22.04
N LEU A 36 15.37 10.33 -23.21
CA LEU A 36 15.26 10.99 -24.51
C LEU A 36 13.84 11.51 -24.75
N ILE A 37 12.83 10.67 -24.50
CA ILE A 37 11.41 11.04 -24.62
C ILE A 37 11.07 12.20 -23.70
N SER A 38 11.53 12.17 -22.45
CA SER A 38 11.33 13.28 -21.51
C SER A 38 11.97 14.58 -22.00
N GLY A 39 13.18 14.54 -22.58
CA GLY A 39 13.86 15.71 -23.11
C GLY A 39 13.17 16.31 -24.35
N VAL A 40 12.77 15.46 -25.30
CA VAL A 40 12.10 15.88 -26.54
C VAL A 40 10.70 16.43 -26.24
N LEU A 41 9.92 15.76 -25.39
CA LEU A 41 8.56 16.19 -25.04
C LEU A 41 8.55 17.52 -24.28
N THR A 42 9.55 17.78 -23.42
CA THR A 42 9.69 19.08 -22.74
C THR A 42 9.92 20.24 -23.72
N ASN A 43 10.57 19.98 -24.85
CA ASN A 43 10.85 21.00 -25.87
C ASN A 43 9.69 21.22 -26.84
N LEU A 44 8.86 20.20 -27.10
CA LEU A 44 7.77 20.25 -28.08
C LEU A 44 6.40 20.67 -27.49
N THR A 45 6.11 20.31 -26.24
CA THR A 45 4.83 20.61 -25.59
C THR A 45 5.07 21.37 -24.30
N LYS A 46 5.32 22.68 -24.41
CA LYS A 46 5.52 23.56 -23.23
C LYS A 46 4.27 23.67 -22.34
N ASP A 47 3.06 23.44 -22.88
CA ASP A 47 1.80 23.78 -22.19
C ASP A 47 0.75 22.66 -22.08
N THR A 48 1.00 21.42 -22.53
CA THR A 48 -0.08 20.40 -22.64
C THR A 48 0.10 19.16 -21.75
N PHE A 49 1.31 18.81 -21.32
CA PHE A 49 1.55 17.63 -20.49
C PHE A 49 2.29 17.97 -19.19
N ASP A 50 1.83 17.39 -18.07
CA ASP A 50 2.51 17.50 -16.79
C ASP A 50 3.81 16.66 -16.79
N VAL A 51 4.85 17.22 -17.42
CA VAL A 51 6.21 16.67 -17.48
C VAL A 51 6.87 16.54 -16.09
N LYS A 52 6.18 16.89 -15.00
CA LYS A 52 6.63 16.59 -13.63
C LYS A 52 6.70 15.09 -13.37
N ALA A 53 5.70 14.31 -13.81
CA ALA A 53 5.72 12.85 -13.65
C ALA A 53 6.87 12.20 -14.45
N LEU A 54 7.13 12.68 -15.68
CA LEU A 54 8.21 12.17 -16.51
C LEU A 54 9.61 12.48 -15.95
N ARG A 55 9.75 13.56 -15.17
CA ARG A 55 10.99 13.87 -14.45
C ARG A 55 11.26 12.87 -13.32
N ALA A 56 10.24 12.24 -12.73
CA ALA A 56 10.40 11.24 -11.67
C ALA A 56 11.17 10.00 -12.15
N PHE A 57 11.01 9.58 -13.42
CA PHE A 57 11.75 8.42 -13.97
C PHE A 57 13.29 8.57 -13.97
N ARG A 58 13.81 9.79 -13.77
CA ARG A 58 15.25 9.99 -13.56
C ARG A 58 15.75 9.28 -12.30
N VAL A 59 14.87 8.93 -11.35
CA VAL A 59 15.17 8.10 -10.18
C VAL A 59 15.66 6.70 -10.54
N LEU A 60 15.40 6.22 -11.76
CA LEU A 60 15.88 4.92 -12.23
C LEU A 60 17.36 4.96 -12.66
N ARG A 61 17.96 6.13 -12.88
CA ARG A 61 19.35 6.26 -13.37
C ARG A 61 20.40 5.57 -12.47
N PRO A 62 20.31 5.61 -11.13
CA PRO A 62 21.23 4.86 -10.26
C PRO A 62 21.23 3.34 -10.54
N LEU A 63 20.16 2.76 -11.10
CA LEU A 63 20.12 1.34 -11.47
C LEU A 63 21.13 0.99 -12.58
N ARG A 64 21.62 1.98 -13.36
CA ARG A 64 22.73 1.76 -14.29
C ARG A 64 24.03 1.36 -13.61
N LEU A 65 24.21 1.74 -12.34
CA LEU A 65 25.37 1.28 -11.57
C LEU A 65 25.38 -0.25 -11.46
N VAL A 66 24.19 -0.86 -11.33
CA VAL A 66 24.07 -2.31 -11.27
C VAL A 66 24.39 -2.94 -12.62
N SER A 67 23.92 -2.37 -13.75
CA SER A 67 24.27 -2.90 -15.07
C SER A 67 25.77 -2.71 -15.42
N GLY A 68 26.45 -1.75 -14.79
CA GLY A 68 27.88 -1.50 -14.97
C GLY A 68 28.80 -2.35 -14.07
N VAL A 69 28.31 -2.81 -12.91
CA VAL A 69 29.13 -3.50 -11.90
C VAL A 69 28.71 -4.97 -11.77
N PRO A 70 29.53 -5.94 -12.25
CA PRO A 70 29.18 -7.36 -12.23
C PRO A 70 28.89 -7.93 -10.84
N SER A 71 29.57 -7.46 -9.80
CA SER A 71 29.34 -7.91 -8.42
C SER A 71 27.93 -7.57 -7.91
N LEU A 72 27.38 -6.42 -8.28
CA LEU A 72 26.00 -6.03 -7.91
C LEU A 72 24.96 -6.88 -8.64
N GLN A 73 25.25 -7.30 -9.87
CA GLN A 73 24.37 -8.18 -10.64
C GLN A 73 24.26 -9.56 -9.98
N VAL A 74 25.37 -10.09 -9.46
CA VAL A 74 25.37 -11.36 -8.72
C VAL A 74 24.48 -11.23 -7.48
N VAL A 75 24.61 -10.15 -6.70
CA VAL A 75 23.79 -9.92 -5.50
C VAL A 75 22.31 -9.81 -5.83
N LEU A 76 21.92 -8.99 -6.82
CA LEU A 76 20.51 -8.85 -7.19
C LEU A 76 19.92 -10.15 -7.77
N ASN A 77 20.68 -10.90 -8.57
CA ASN A 77 20.22 -12.20 -9.06
C ASN A 77 20.00 -13.19 -7.91
N SER A 78 20.83 -13.15 -6.87
CA SER A 78 20.62 -13.94 -5.65
C SER A 78 19.33 -13.53 -4.92
N ILE A 79 19.05 -12.23 -4.77
CA ILE A 79 17.82 -11.72 -4.17
C ILE A 79 16.59 -12.15 -4.97
N LEU A 80 16.61 -11.98 -6.30
CA LEU A 80 15.50 -12.35 -7.16
C LEU A 80 15.21 -13.86 -7.11
N ARG A 81 16.25 -14.70 -7.04
CA ARG A 81 16.08 -16.15 -6.86
C ARG A 81 15.45 -16.50 -5.51
N ALA A 82 15.83 -15.80 -4.43
CA ALA A 82 15.26 -16.00 -3.10
C ALA A 82 13.79 -15.53 -3.00
N MET A 83 13.34 -14.63 -3.88
CA MET A 83 11.96 -14.13 -3.89
C MET A 83 10.96 -15.13 -4.51
N VAL A 84 11.39 -15.98 -5.45
CA VAL A 84 10.49 -16.93 -6.15
C VAL A 84 9.77 -17.87 -5.17
N PRO A 85 10.44 -18.52 -4.19
CA PRO A 85 9.76 -19.34 -3.18
C PRO A 85 8.73 -18.56 -2.34
N LEU A 86 8.99 -17.28 -2.07
CA LEU A 86 8.11 -16.43 -1.26
C LEU A 86 6.81 -16.06 -1.98
N LEU A 87 6.74 -16.19 -3.32
CA LEU A 87 5.55 -15.86 -4.10
C LEU A 87 4.34 -16.73 -3.71
N HIS A 88 4.56 -18.01 -3.39
CA HIS A 88 3.49 -18.90 -2.93
C HIS A 88 2.91 -18.46 -1.58
N ILE A 89 3.78 -18.02 -0.66
CA ILE A 89 3.33 -17.46 0.63
C ILE A 89 2.60 -16.14 0.39
N ALA A 90 3.12 -15.25 -0.44
CA ALA A 90 2.48 -13.97 -0.75
C ALA A 90 1.06 -14.16 -1.32
N LEU A 91 0.85 -15.18 -2.16
CA LEU A 91 -0.48 -15.51 -2.68
C LEU A 91 -1.42 -16.00 -1.57
N LEU A 92 -0.93 -16.81 -0.63
CA LEU A 92 -1.72 -17.25 0.53
C LEU A 92 -2.11 -16.06 1.42
N VAL A 93 -1.17 -15.15 1.70
CA VAL A 93 -1.41 -13.91 2.47
C VAL A 93 -2.48 -13.06 1.79
N LEU A 94 -2.36 -12.87 0.48
CA LEU A 94 -3.33 -12.12 -0.31
C LEU A 94 -4.73 -12.71 -0.20
N PHE A 95 -4.86 -14.04 -0.22
CA PHE A 95 -6.15 -14.72 -0.07
C PHE A 95 -6.76 -14.51 1.33
N VAL A 96 -5.94 -14.60 2.38
CA VAL A 96 -6.37 -14.30 3.76
C VAL A 96 -6.84 -12.85 3.89
N ILE A 97 -6.10 -11.89 3.33
CA ILE A 97 -6.49 -10.47 3.30
C ILE A 97 -7.86 -10.32 2.64
N ILE A 98 -8.10 -10.96 1.49
CA ILE A 98 -9.38 -10.86 0.77
C ILE A 98 -10.53 -11.39 1.62
N ILE A 99 -10.37 -12.54 2.29
CA ILE A 99 -11.41 -13.10 3.16
C ILE A 99 -11.76 -12.11 4.28
N TYR A 100 -10.76 -11.64 5.02
CA TYR A 100 -10.98 -10.70 6.12
C TYR A 100 -11.52 -9.35 5.65
N ALA A 101 -11.15 -8.89 4.45
CA ALA A 101 -11.66 -7.66 3.86
C ALA A 101 -13.15 -7.75 3.52
N ILE A 102 -13.60 -8.88 2.95
CA ILE A 102 -15.03 -9.11 2.66
C ILE A 102 -15.81 -9.21 3.96
N ILE A 103 -15.34 -9.98 4.94
CA ILE A 103 -15.99 -10.10 6.25
C ILE A 103 -16.07 -8.72 6.93
N GLY A 104 -14.98 -7.95 6.92
CA GLY A 104 -14.95 -6.62 7.51
C GLY A 104 -15.87 -5.62 6.81
N LEU A 105 -15.94 -5.68 5.47
CA LEU A 105 -16.86 -4.87 4.66
C LEU A 105 -18.32 -5.13 5.07
N GLU A 106 -18.74 -6.39 5.13
CA GLU A 106 -20.13 -6.75 5.51
C GLU A 106 -20.47 -6.34 6.95
N LEU A 107 -19.51 -6.44 7.87
CA LEU A 107 -19.74 -6.15 9.29
C LEU A 107 -19.65 -4.67 9.65
N PHE A 108 -18.77 -3.91 9.00
CA PHE A 108 -18.35 -2.59 9.46
C PHE A 108 -18.55 -1.45 8.45
N SER A 109 -19.15 -1.73 7.29
CA SER A 109 -19.45 -0.71 6.28
C SER A 109 -20.31 0.44 6.84
N GLY A 110 -19.83 1.68 6.61
CA GLY A 110 -20.49 2.92 6.97
C GLY A 110 -20.52 3.24 8.47
N LYS A 111 -19.82 2.47 9.31
CA LYS A 111 -19.90 2.63 10.78
C LYS A 111 -18.93 3.66 11.33
N MET A 112 -17.91 4.07 10.56
CA MET A 112 -16.85 4.97 11.02
C MET A 112 -17.04 6.45 10.63
N HIS A 113 -18.20 6.85 10.11
CA HIS A 113 -18.47 8.25 9.68
C HIS A 113 -19.10 9.14 10.75
N MET A 114 -19.35 8.58 11.93
CA MET A 114 -19.96 9.29 13.05
C MET A 114 -18.88 9.77 14.01
N SER A 115 -18.87 11.04 14.39
CA SER A 115 -17.96 11.56 15.42
C SER A 115 -18.65 12.58 16.32
N CYS A 116 -17.98 12.96 17.41
CA CYS A 116 -18.50 13.95 18.34
C CYS A 116 -18.42 15.36 17.74
N TYR A 117 -19.57 16.02 17.70
CA TYR A 117 -19.76 17.35 17.13
C TYR A 117 -20.35 18.29 18.17
N ASN A 118 -19.75 19.48 18.33
CA ASN A 118 -20.23 20.48 19.26
C ASN A 118 -21.36 21.30 18.62
N ASN A 119 -22.56 21.23 19.20
CA ASN A 119 -23.73 21.92 18.64
C ASN A 119 -23.69 23.46 18.79
N LYS A 120 -22.93 24.00 19.75
CA LYS A 120 -22.78 25.46 19.92
C LYS A 120 -21.66 26.06 19.10
N SER A 121 -20.51 25.39 19.06
CA SER A 121 -19.31 25.88 18.35
C SER A 121 -19.34 25.55 16.85
N GLY A 122 -20.14 24.56 16.45
CA GLY A 122 -20.27 24.15 15.06
C GLY A 122 -19.05 23.40 14.51
N GLN A 123 -18.18 22.90 15.39
CA GLN A 123 -16.92 22.24 15.05
C GLN A 123 -16.89 20.79 15.55
N TRP A 124 -16.12 19.96 14.87
CA TRP A 124 -15.75 18.63 15.35
C TRP A 124 -14.76 18.74 16.51
N MET A 125 -14.66 17.70 17.32
CA MET A 125 -13.63 17.60 18.36
C MET A 125 -12.21 17.62 17.75
N ASP A 126 -11.24 18.18 18.48
CA ASP A 126 -9.85 18.33 18.01
C ASP A 126 -9.19 16.99 17.60
N ASN A 127 -9.48 15.92 18.34
CA ASN A 127 -9.06 14.55 18.02
C ASN A 127 -10.28 13.68 17.72
N PRO A 128 -10.84 13.75 16.50
CA PRO A 128 -12.08 13.05 16.18
C PRO A 128 -11.83 11.53 16.13
N HIS A 129 -12.68 10.80 16.83
CA HIS A 129 -12.78 9.35 16.75
C HIS A 129 -14.24 8.95 16.57
N PRO A 130 -14.52 7.69 16.17
CA PRO A 130 -15.88 7.23 16.00
C PRO A 130 -16.72 7.33 17.28
N CYS A 131 -18.02 7.52 17.12
CA CYS A 131 -18.99 7.45 18.23
C CYS A 131 -20.17 6.54 17.88
N GLY A 132 -20.82 5.99 18.90
CA GLY A 132 -21.99 5.12 18.75
C GLY A 132 -23.28 5.86 19.10
N ARG A 133 -24.36 5.59 18.36
CA ARG A 133 -25.70 6.02 18.76
C ARG A 133 -26.25 5.14 19.89
N ASP A 134 -27.19 5.70 20.64
CA ASP A 134 -28.03 4.97 21.60
C ASP A 134 -27.27 4.19 22.68
N GLY A 135 -26.07 4.67 23.04
CA GLY A 135 -25.24 4.10 24.10
C GLY A 135 -24.54 2.78 23.76
N VAL A 136 -24.56 2.35 22.50
CA VAL A 136 -23.93 1.09 22.06
C VAL A 136 -22.40 1.24 21.92
N GLY A 137 -21.92 2.44 21.62
CA GLY A 137 -20.49 2.75 21.46
C GLY A 137 -20.04 3.88 22.39
N PHE A 138 -19.06 4.67 21.92
CA PHE A 138 -18.55 5.81 22.67
C PHE A 138 -19.62 6.89 22.81
N ASN A 139 -19.77 7.40 24.04
CA ASN A 139 -20.76 8.42 24.36
C ASN A 139 -20.12 9.81 24.41
N CYS A 140 -20.46 10.65 23.43
CA CYS A 140 -19.96 12.02 23.32
C CYS A 140 -20.31 12.92 24.51
N SER A 141 -21.38 12.61 25.26
CA SER A 141 -21.78 13.42 26.42
C SER A 141 -20.77 13.38 27.57
N GLN A 142 -19.79 12.46 27.54
CA GLN A 142 -18.68 12.44 28.50
C GLN A 142 -17.78 13.68 28.40
N TYR A 143 -17.71 14.33 27.24
CA TYR A 143 -16.93 15.55 27.03
C TYR A 143 -17.73 16.84 27.27
N GLY A 144 -19.05 16.73 27.41
CA GLY A 144 -19.96 17.84 27.67
C GLY A 144 -21.36 17.58 27.13
N GLU A 145 -22.37 18.17 27.76
CA GLU A 145 -23.79 17.97 27.38
C GLU A 145 -24.12 18.44 25.96
N GLU A 146 -23.29 19.31 25.39
CA GLU A 146 -23.47 19.91 24.05
C GLU A 146 -22.84 19.10 22.92
N MET A 147 -22.07 18.05 23.26
CA MET A 147 -21.42 17.18 22.30
C MET A 147 -22.39 16.07 21.88
N ILE A 148 -22.76 16.07 20.60
CA ILE A 148 -23.65 15.07 20.01
C ILE A 148 -22.89 14.19 19.03
N CYS A 149 -23.27 12.92 18.96
CA CYS A 149 -22.74 12.00 17.95
C CYS A 149 -23.41 12.28 16.60
N LYS A 150 -22.69 12.91 15.67
CA LYS A 150 -23.22 13.37 14.38
C LYS A 150 -22.54 12.65 13.23
N ASP A 151 -23.32 12.35 12.20
CA ASP A 151 -22.82 11.79 10.94
C ASP A 151 -22.24 12.89 10.02
N GLY A 152 -21.32 12.52 9.14
CA GLY A 152 -20.68 13.42 8.18
C GLY A 152 -19.19 13.69 8.43
N TRP A 153 -18.57 12.94 9.34
CA TRP A 153 -17.11 12.92 9.46
C TRP A 153 -16.53 11.99 8.38
N LYS A 154 -15.40 12.38 7.78
CA LYS A 154 -14.73 11.57 6.74
C LYS A 154 -14.28 10.19 7.23
N GLY A 155 -14.06 10.06 8.54
CA GLY A 155 -13.55 8.85 9.18
C GLY A 155 -12.07 8.98 9.56
N PRO A 156 -11.52 7.94 10.21
CA PRO A 156 -10.12 7.93 10.65
C PRO A 156 -9.14 8.10 9.47
N ASN A 157 -8.00 8.76 9.72
CA ASN A 157 -6.95 9.02 8.73
C ASN A 157 -7.49 9.62 7.42
N ASP A 158 -8.27 10.69 7.51
CA ASP A 158 -8.92 11.37 6.37
C ASP A 158 -9.84 10.45 5.52
N GLY A 159 -10.40 9.40 6.13
CA GLY A 159 -11.28 8.46 5.44
C GLY A 159 -10.53 7.40 4.63
N ILE A 160 -9.26 7.14 4.95
CA ILE A 160 -8.50 6.03 4.36
C ILE A 160 -8.74 4.73 5.13
N THR A 161 -8.81 4.80 6.46
CA THR A 161 -8.95 3.62 7.32
C THR A 161 -10.43 3.38 7.63
N ASN A 162 -11.11 2.65 6.75
CA ASN A 162 -12.52 2.24 6.90
C ASN A 162 -12.79 0.92 6.16
N PHE A 163 -14.05 0.48 6.24
CA PHE A 163 -14.54 -0.74 5.61
C PHE A 163 -15.70 -0.45 4.64
N ASP A 164 -15.71 0.70 3.97
CA ASP A 164 -16.87 1.12 3.16
C ASP A 164 -16.87 0.55 1.74
N ASN A 165 -15.68 0.22 1.24
CA ASN A 165 -15.49 -0.42 -0.06
C ASN A 165 -14.41 -1.48 0.01
N PHE A 166 -14.45 -2.42 -0.95
CA PHE A 166 -13.54 -3.56 -0.98
C PHE A 166 -12.06 -3.16 -0.94
N GLY A 167 -11.65 -2.10 -1.65
CA GLY A 167 -10.26 -1.65 -1.69
C GLY A 167 -9.75 -1.05 -0.38
N LEU A 168 -10.55 -0.20 0.28
CA LEU A 168 -10.20 0.38 1.58
C LEU A 168 -10.27 -0.66 2.70
N SER A 169 -11.23 -1.60 2.64
CA SER A 169 -11.26 -2.76 3.54
C SER A 169 -9.99 -3.59 3.40
N MET A 170 -9.54 -3.84 2.16
CA MET A 170 -8.30 -4.58 1.89
C MET A 170 -7.08 -3.86 2.45
N LEU A 171 -6.98 -2.53 2.26
CA LEU A 171 -5.90 -1.71 2.79
C LEU A 171 -5.88 -1.70 4.32
N THR A 172 -7.04 -1.54 4.95
CA THR A 172 -7.19 -1.55 6.41
C THR A 172 -6.82 -2.91 7.01
N VAL A 173 -7.24 -4.01 6.37
CA VAL A 173 -6.85 -5.38 6.77
C VAL A 173 -5.35 -5.60 6.59
N PHE A 174 -4.77 -5.12 5.49
CA PHE A 174 -3.32 -5.19 5.26
C PHE A 174 -2.55 -4.45 6.37
N GLN A 175 -2.94 -3.22 6.70
CA GLN A 175 -2.38 -2.45 7.82
C GLN A 175 -2.49 -3.22 9.14
N CYS A 176 -3.61 -3.90 9.40
CA CYS A 176 -3.76 -4.68 10.62
C CYS A 176 -2.86 -5.92 10.66
N ILE A 177 -2.68 -6.61 9.53
CA ILE A 177 -1.83 -7.82 9.41
C ILE A 177 -0.34 -7.47 9.56
N THR A 178 0.09 -6.27 9.15
CA THR A 178 1.46 -5.79 9.41
C THR A 178 1.68 -5.39 10.88
N LEU A 179 0.66 -5.54 11.74
CA LEU A 179 0.67 -5.20 13.17
C LEU A 179 0.91 -3.72 13.46
N GLU A 180 0.64 -2.84 12.49
CA GLU A 180 0.83 -1.39 12.63
C GLU A 180 -0.52 -0.69 12.81
N GLY A 181 -0.79 -0.15 14.00
CA GLY A 181 -2.04 0.57 14.28
C GLY A 181 -3.30 -0.30 14.28
N TRP A 182 -3.17 -1.64 14.33
CA TRP A 182 -4.31 -2.56 14.34
C TRP A 182 -5.23 -2.38 15.56
N THR A 183 -4.64 -2.00 16.71
CA THR A 183 -5.40 -1.68 17.93
C THR A 183 -6.22 -0.42 17.76
N ASP A 184 -5.72 0.56 17.00
CA ASP A 184 -6.44 1.82 16.75
C ASP A 184 -7.68 1.54 15.89
N VAL A 185 -7.56 0.68 14.87
CA VAL A 185 -8.71 0.24 14.07
C VAL A 185 -9.72 -0.53 14.94
N LEU A 186 -9.25 -1.42 15.82
CA LEU A 186 -10.10 -2.12 16.78
C LEU A 186 -10.86 -1.14 17.68
N TYR A 187 -10.17 -0.17 18.28
CA TYR A 187 -10.78 0.81 19.17
C TYR A 187 -11.76 1.72 18.44
N ASN A 188 -11.44 2.14 17.21
CA ASN A 188 -12.35 2.89 16.35
C ASN A 188 -13.65 2.11 16.07
N ILE A 189 -13.56 0.82 15.76
CA ILE A 189 -14.74 -0.04 15.60
C ILE A 189 -15.52 -0.19 16.92
N GLN A 190 -14.81 -0.33 18.03
CA GLN A 190 -15.44 -0.47 19.34
C GLN A 190 -16.16 0.79 19.79
N ASP A 191 -15.62 1.96 19.47
CA ASP A 191 -16.24 3.23 19.78
C ASP A 191 -17.44 3.50 18.86
N ALA A 192 -17.48 2.91 17.66
CA ALA A 192 -18.65 2.95 16.77
C ALA A 192 -19.77 1.97 17.16
N LEU A 193 -19.42 0.71 17.49
CA LEU A 193 -20.36 -0.41 17.57
C LEU A 193 -20.39 -1.13 18.93
N GLY A 194 -19.57 -0.71 19.89
CA GLY A 194 -19.44 -1.33 21.21
C GLY A 194 -18.32 -2.36 21.31
N ARG A 195 -18.14 -2.92 22.52
CA ARG A 195 -16.98 -3.78 22.88
C ARG A 195 -17.31 -5.28 23.01
N THR A 196 -18.43 -5.73 22.47
CA THR A 196 -18.97 -7.06 22.77
C THR A 196 -18.24 -8.18 22.02
N TRP A 197 -18.23 -8.14 20.68
CA TRP A 197 -17.72 -9.24 19.84
C TRP A 197 -16.62 -8.82 18.86
N GLN A 198 -16.46 -7.52 18.61
CA GLN A 198 -15.60 -6.97 17.56
C GLN A 198 -14.13 -7.36 17.76
N TRP A 199 -13.68 -7.48 19.01
CA TRP A 199 -12.32 -7.93 19.34
C TRP A 199 -11.99 -9.30 18.75
N SER A 200 -12.97 -10.21 18.62
CA SER A 200 -12.74 -11.56 18.08
C SER A 200 -12.34 -11.54 16.60
N TYR A 201 -12.89 -10.62 15.82
CA TYR A 201 -12.50 -10.40 14.41
C TYR A 201 -11.03 -9.99 14.33
N PHE A 202 -10.62 -8.96 15.08
CA PHE A 202 -9.26 -8.44 15.04
C PHE A 202 -8.22 -9.41 15.62
N VAL A 203 -8.54 -10.08 16.74
CA VAL A 203 -7.63 -11.06 17.36
C VAL A 203 -7.43 -12.27 16.45
N SER A 204 -8.51 -12.82 15.85
CA SER A 204 -8.37 -13.93 14.91
C SER A 204 -7.56 -13.54 13.66
N MET A 205 -7.77 -12.34 13.14
CA MET A 205 -6.99 -11.78 12.02
C MET A 205 -5.50 -11.65 12.36
N VAL A 206 -5.15 -11.19 13.56
CA VAL A 206 -3.76 -11.09 14.00
C VAL A 206 -3.11 -12.47 14.15
N ILE A 207 -3.83 -13.44 14.73
CA ILE A 207 -3.31 -14.79 14.93
C ILE A 207 -3.10 -15.52 13.60
N LEU A 208 -4.13 -15.53 12.74
CA LEU A 208 -4.11 -16.27 11.47
C LEU A 208 -3.39 -15.50 10.35
N GLY A 209 -3.45 -14.18 10.37
CA GLY A 209 -2.88 -13.33 9.34
C GLY A 209 -1.45 -12.90 9.62
N ALA A 210 -1.11 -12.48 10.84
CA ALA A 210 0.23 -11.96 11.14
C ALA A 210 1.18 -13.07 11.60
N PHE A 211 0.83 -13.78 12.68
CA PHE A 211 1.76 -14.76 13.28
C PHE A 211 2.00 -15.98 12.39
N PHE A 212 0.95 -16.52 11.78
CA PHE A 212 1.09 -17.65 10.87
C PHE A 212 1.96 -17.29 9.64
N VAL A 213 1.74 -16.12 9.06
CA VAL A 213 2.48 -15.66 7.87
C VAL A 213 3.94 -15.39 8.20
N MET A 214 4.24 -14.72 9.31
CA MET A 214 5.61 -14.50 9.74
C MET A 214 6.34 -15.84 9.96
N ASN A 215 5.68 -16.82 10.56
CA ASN A 215 6.26 -18.15 10.76
C ASN A 215 6.50 -18.89 9.43
N LEU A 216 5.61 -18.76 8.44
CA LEU A 216 5.81 -19.34 7.11
C LEU A 216 6.99 -18.70 6.37
N ILE A 217 7.12 -17.38 6.44
CA ILE A 217 8.24 -16.65 5.81
C ILE A 217 9.56 -17.11 6.43
N LEU A 218 9.64 -17.16 7.77
CA LEU A 218 10.83 -17.64 8.48
C LEU A 218 11.13 -19.10 8.13
N GLY A 219 10.11 -19.95 8.02
CA GLY A 219 10.26 -21.35 7.60
C GLY A 219 10.89 -21.49 6.21
N VAL A 220 10.42 -20.71 5.23
CA VAL A 220 10.96 -20.75 3.86
C VAL A 220 12.37 -20.14 3.76
N LEU A 221 12.69 -19.14 4.58
CA LEU A 221 14.05 -18.59 4.64
C LEU A 221 15.06 -19.50 5.34
N SER A 222 14.58 -20.42 6.18
CA SER A 222 15.42 -21.36 6.93
C SER A 222 15.81 -22.63 6.16
N GLY A 223 15.16 -22.90 5.02
CA GLY A 223 15.43 -24.05 4.13
C GLY A 223 16.17 -23.64 2.88
#